data_AF-A0A098S9G4-F1
#
_entry.id   AF-A0A098S9G4-F1
#
_cell.length_a   1.000
_cell.length_b   1.000
_cell.length_c   1.000
_cell.angle_alpha   90.00
_cell.angle_beta   90.00
_cell.angle_gamma   90.00
#
_symmetry.space_group_name_H-M   'P 1'
#
loop_
_entity.id
_entity.type
_entity.pdbx_description
1 polymer ?
#
loop_
_entity_poly.entity_id
_entity_poly.type
_entity_poly.pdbx_seq_one_letter_code
_entity_poly.pdbx_strand_id
1 'polypeptide(L)'
;MGSIDQSLADATVTISSTSAPGLTPLIVQTDVAGDYSGTVLDGEDYLVSPEYDLSEPDCGLDDADIVRISGHILGSFPFTNPWEFVAADFNLSNAVTTLDQIGIRNAILNDVYPGGFKSWRMVNAAALSGGVLNGFNLSLIRETATVINAPLSGAPNLNFIGVKTGDVEVSCNQCITTNSSSNSVPLAGLKAKVTGSLSEGGIIELRLSSEEAYKELWLIGLEFILSPEHLEVLEVRGEGGFRLQEEGYAVNAQTGRFHGIWLPLEQQFLELGKDDQLTVRAKVKQPFSTIAEVFSLLSGANIYPDGNKRSWSISPQQHSKIVVFPNPFGAQFTISGTVEVGQLRVFNAAGQLIHQQQLQPLVEHQIIARNWQPGVYFYRVETPSATTSGKLIRK
;
A
#
# COMPACT_ATOMS: atom_id res chain seq x y z
N MET A 1 13.72 -12.14 -6.33
CA MET A 1 12.85 -11.47 -5.34
C MET A 1 11.44 -11.98 -5.53
N GLY A 2 10.68 -12.09 -4.44
CA GLY A 2 9.37 -12.75 -4.34
C GLY A 2 9.24 -13.63 -3.08
N SER A 3 10.34 -14.09 -2.48
CA SER A 3 10.35 -14.54 -1.09
C SER A 3 11.56 -13.96 -0.39
N ILE A 4 11.39 -13.69 0.88
CA ILE A 4 12.45 -13.30 1.79
C ILE A 4 12.92 -14.58 2.49
N ASP A 5 14.22 -14.86 2.48
CA ASP A 5 14.88 -15.83 3.39
C ASP A 5 14.93 -15.25 4.82
N GLN A 6 13.78 -14.94 5.42
CA GLN A 6 13.71 -14.46 6.80
C GLN A 6 12.71 -15.30 7.59
N SER A 7 13.17 -15.71 8.77
CA SER A 7 12.40 -16.41 9.79
C SER A 7 11.18 -15.59 10.23
N LEU A 8 10.02 -16.23 10.31
CA LEU A 8 8.76 -15.61 10.71
C LEU A 8 8.40 -16.03 12.14
N ALA A 9 8.49 -15.11 13.08
CA ALA A 9 8.09 -15.33 14.48
C ALA A 9 6.59 -15.14 14.69
N ASP A 10 6.05 -15.76 15.75
CA ASP A 10 4.67 -15.59 16.20
C ASP A 10 3.59 -16.02 15.18
N ALA A 11 3.97 -16.89 14.23
CA ALA A 11 3.00 -17.55 13.35
C ALA A 11 2.35 -18.72 14.07
N THR A 12 1.04 -18.82 13.96
CA THR A 12 0.26 -19.87 14.61
C THR A 12 0.29 -21.12 13.76
N VAL A 13 0.73 -22.25 14.30
CA VAL A 13 0.72 -23.54 13.63
C VAL A 13 -0.29 -24.46 14.31
N THR A 14 -1.31 -24.87 13.55
CA THR A 14 -2.31 -25.83 14.00
C THR A 14 -2.00 -27.21 13.44
N ILE A 15 -1.87 -28.21 14.31
CA ILE A 15 -1.60 -29.61 13.97
C ILE A 15 -2.81 -30.43 14.37
N SER A 16 -3.54 -30.95 13.38
CA SER A 16 -4.80 -31.70 13.58
C SER A 16 -4.67 -33.12 13.06
N SER A 17 -5.13 -34.11 13.82
CA SER A 17 -5.16 -35.50 13.32
C SER A 17 -6.26 -35.67 12.28
N THR A 18 -5.93 -36.25 11.13
CA THR A 18 -6.88 -36.60 10.07
C THR A 18 -7.39 -38.03 10.19
N SER A 19 -6.65 -38.92 10.84
CA SER A 19 -7.05 -40.31 11.13
C SER A 19 -7.87 -40.44 12.42
N ALA A 20 -7.74 -39.48 13.36
CA ALA A 20 -8.52 -39.41 14.58
C ALA A 20 -9.09 -37.98 14.82
N PRO A 21 -10.14 -37.56 14.08
CA PRO A 21 -10.68 -36.19 14.13
C PRO A 21 -11.26 -35.76 15.50
N GLY A 22 -11.47 -36.69 16.42
CA GLY A 22 -11.92 -36.40 17.79
C GLY A 22 -10.81 -35.91 18.72
N LEU A 23 -9.54 -35.97 18.28
CA LEU A 23 -8.42 -35.41 19.03
C LEU A 23 -8.44 -33.89 18.95
N THR A 24 -8.19 -33.24 20.09
CA THR A 24 -8.05 -31.78 20.13
C THR A 24 -6.81 -31.37 19.31
N PRO A 25 -6.94 -30.41 18.37
CA PRO A 25 -5.79 -29.89 17.64
C PRO A 25 -4.73 -29.32 18.57
N LEU A 26 -3.46 -29.58 18.25
CA LEU A 26 -2.33 -28.93 18.91
C LEU A 26 -2.08 -27.58 18.22
N ILE A 27 -2.00 -26.51 19.02
CA ILE A 27 -1.73 -25.15 18.54
C ILE A 27 -0.42 -24.69 19.16
N VAL A 28 0.55 -24.34 18.32
CA VAL A 28 1.86 -23.82 18.72
C VAL A 28 2.19 -22.54 17.97
N GLN A 29 3.16 -21.77 18.44
CA GLN A 29 3.66 -20.57 17.77
C GLN A 29 5.08 -20.83 17.27
N THR A 30 5.45 -20.20 16.16
CA THR A 30 6.84 -20.17 15.71
C THR A 30 7.68 -19.28 16.62
N ASP A 31 8.93 -19.68 16.86
CA ASP A 31 9.88 -18.86 17.59
C ASP A 31 10.55 -17.80 16.69
N VAL A 32 11.53 -17.08 17.23
CA VAL A 32 12.28 -16.03 16.49
C VAL A 32 13.05 -16.56 15.28
N ALA A 33 13.38 -17.86 15.26
CA ALA A 33 14.02 -18.53 14.13
C ALA A 33 12.98 -19.09 13.14
N GLY A 34 11.69 -18.91 13.40
CA GLY A 34 10.60 -19.45 12.58
C GLY A 34 10.33 -20.93 12.83
N ASP A 35 10.99 -21.52 13.83
CA ASP A 35 10.86 -22.93 14.14
C ASP A 35 9.60 -23.18 14.99
N TYR A 36 8.95 -24.32 14.76
CA TYR A 36 7.83 -24.81 15.56
C TYR A 36 8.02 -26.29 15.86
N SER A 37 7.49 -26.74 17.01
CA SER A 37 7.52 -28.15 17.37
C SER A 37 6.31 -28.51 18.23
N GLY A 38 5.90 -29.77 18.16
CA GLY A 38 4.74 -30.27 18.88
C GLY A 38 4.81 -31.77 19.10
N THR A 39 4.29 -32.24 20.22
CA THR A 39 4.18 -33.69 20.51
C THR A 39 2.79 -34.17 20.11
N VAL A 40 2.75 -35.19 19.27
CA VAL A 40 1.52 -35.80 18.75
C VAL A 40 1.54 -37.31 18.99
N LEU A 41 0.39 -37.98 18.85
CA LEU A 41 0.31 -39.45 18.96
C LEU A 41 1.02 -40.12 17.78
N ASP A 42 1.78 -41.17 18.11
CA ASP A 42 2.51 -41.99 17.14
C ASP A 42 1.56 -42.75 16.21
N GLY A 43 1.97 -42.89 14.96
CA GLY A 43 1.27 -43.70 13.96
C GLY A 43 -0.01 -43.09 13.37
N GLU A 44 -0.41 -41.89 13.82
CA GLU A 44 -1.55 -41.16 13.27
C GLU A 44 -1.16 -40.27 12.09
N ASP A 45 -2.15 -39.92 11.27
CA ASP A 45 -2.01 -38.96 10.18
C ASP A 45 -2.36 -37.55 10.68
N TYR A 46 -1.59 -36.55 10.25
CA TYR A 46 -1.74 -35.16 10.66
C TYR A 46 -1.77 -34.20 9.47
N LEU A 47 -2.60 -33.16 9.61
CA LEU A 47 -2.58 -31.96 8.80
C LEU A 47 -1.96 -30.82 9.61
N VAL A 48 -0.90 -30.22 9.06
CA VAL A 48 -0.22 -29.04 9.60
C VAL A 48 -0.67 -27.82 8.80
N SER A 49 -1.26 -26.86 9.51
CA SER A 49 -1.86 -25.64 8.94
C SER A 49 -1.30 -24.40 9.66
N PRO A 50 -0.27 -23.75 9.09
CA PRO A 50 0.22 -22.48 9.60
C PRO A 50 -0.70 -21.31 9.19
N GLU A 51 -0.73 -20.30 10.04
CA GLU A 51 -1.43 -19.05 9.81
C GLU A 51 -0.60 -17.90 10.35
N TYR A 52 -0.55 -16.82 9.59
CA TYR A 52 0.04 -15.57 10.01
C TYR A 52 -0.91 -14.46 9.60
N ASP A 53 -1.49 -13.78 10.57
CA ASP A 53 -2.39 -12.67 10.31
C ASP A 53 -1.95 -11.46 11.13
N LEU A 54 -1.72 -10.35 10.43
CA LEU A 54 -1.38 -9.07 11.02
C LEU A 54 -2.58 -8.15 10.83
N SER A 55 -2.78 -7.24 11.78
CA SER A 55 -3.92 -6.31 11.76
C SER A 55 -3.96 -5.33 10.58
N GLU A 56 -2.98 -5.34 9.68
CA GLU A 56 -2.84 -4.37 8.57
C GLU A 56 -2.77 -5.11 7.22
N PRO A 57 -3.93 -5.48 6.64
CA PRO A 57 -4.02 -6.25 5.40
C PRO A 57 -3.53 -5.49 4.16
N ASP A 58 -3.57 -4.16 4.19
CA ASP A 58 -3.15 -3.22 3.15
C ASP A 58 -1.65 -2.94 3.13
N CYS A 59 -0.88 -3.41 4.12
CA CYS A 59 0.55 -3.12 4.16
C CYS A 59 1.25 -3.58 2.87
N GLY A 60 1.99 -2.65 2.27
CA GLY A 60 2.75 -2.86 1.06
C GLY A 60 1.92 -3.01 -0.20
N LEU A 61 0.58 -2.84 -0.14
CA LEU A 61 -0.24 -2.75 -1.34
C LEU A 61 -0.17 -1.34 -1.91
N ASP A 62 0.44 -1.20 -3.08
CA ASP A 62 0.49 0.08 -3.78
C ASP A 62 0.25 -0.03 -5.30
N ASP A 63 0.40 1.11 -5.97
CA ASP A 63 0.24 1.21 -7.41
C ASP A 63 1.34 0.50 -8.21
N ALA A 64 2.52 0.26 -7.61
CA ALA A 64 3.61 -0.47 -8.23
C ALA A 64 3.28 -1.97 -8.34
N ASP A 65 2.57 -2.55 -7.37
CA ASP A 65 2.12 -3.95 -7.45
C ASP A 65 1.20 -4.18 -8.65
N ILE A 66 0.24 -3.26 -8.86
CA ILE A 66 -0.66 -3.30 -10.01
C ILE A 66 0.14 -3.26 -11.32
N VAL A 67 1.12 -2.35 -11.42
CA VAL A 67 1.99 -2.20 -12.59
C VAL A 67 2.85 -3.44 -12.80
N ARG A 68 3.33 -4.06 -11.73
CA ARG A 68 4.13 -5.28 -11.78
C ARG A 68 3.33 -6.45 -12.34
N ILE A 69 2.06 -6.58 -11.95
CA ILE A 69 1.11 -7.54 -12.54
C ILE A 69 0.83 -7.21 -14.02
N SER A 70 0.64 -5.92 -14.36
CA SER A 70 0.45 -5.50 -15.77
C SER A 70 1.62 -5.93 -16.65
N GLY A 71 2.85 -5.71 -16.17
CA GLY A 71 4.06 -6.09 -16.89
C GLY A 71 4.17 -7.58 -17.15
N HIS A 72 3.71 -8.39 -16.20
CA HIS A 72 3.64 -9.84 -16.37
C HIS A 72 2.62 -10.24 -17.42
N ILE A 73 1.38 -9.71 -17.33
CA ILE A 73 0.29 -10.02 -18.27
C ILE A 73 0.67 -9.62 -19.71
N LEU A 74 1.33 -8.47 -19.87
CA LEU A 74 1.79 -7.97 -21.17
C LEU A 74 3.07 -8.65 -21.67
N GLY A 75 3.74 -9.45 -20.83
CA GLY A 75 4.99 -10.15 -21.16
C GLY A 75 6.24 -9.25 -21.20
N SER A 76 6.12 -7.96 -20.89
CA SER A 76 7.24 -7.01 -20.89
C SER A 76 8.12 -7.16 -19.64
N PHE A 77 7.50 -7.47 -18.49
CA PHE A 77 8.20 -7.77 -17.24
C PHE A 77 7.65 -9.10 -16.69
N PRO A 78 8.06 -10.25 -17.24
CA PRO A 78 7.58 -11.53 -16.74
C PRO A 78 7.99 -11.73 -15.27
N PHE A 79 7.16 -12.44 -14.51
CA PHE A 79 7.57 -12.96 -13.22
C PHE A 79 8.69 -13.97 -13.39
N THR A 80 9.64 -13.93 -12.46
CA THR A 80 10.85 -14.76 -12.46
C THR A 80 10.91 -15.70 -11.26
N ASN A 81 9.98 -15.56 -10.33
CA ASN A 81 9.92 -16.32 -9.09
C ASN A 81 8.47 -16.79 -8.83
N PRO A 82 8.24 -18.05 -8.44
CA PRO A 82 6.91 -18.56 -8.12
C PRO A 82 6.10 -17.73 -7.12
N TRP A 83 6.76 -17.09 -6.16
CA TRP A 83 6.07 -16.31 -5.13
C TRP A 83 5.44 -15.03 -5.66
N GLU A 84 5.97 -14.46 -6.75
CA GLU A 84 5.33 -13.34 -7.44
C GLU A 84 3.95 -13.75 -7.97
N PHE A 85 3.78 -14.99 -8.43
CA PHE A 85 2.48 -15.52 -8.86
C PHE A 85 1.52 -15.68 -7.68
N VAL A 86 1.99 -16.16 -6.54
CA VAL A 86 1.18 -16.34 -5.33
C VAL A 86 0.73 -14.99 -4.76
N ALA A 87 1.62 -14.00 -4.74
CA ALA A 87 1.30 -12.64 -4.32
C ALA A 87 0.32 -11.98 -5.30
N ALA A 88 0.52 -12.15 -6.61
CA ALA A 88 -0.30 -11.54 -7.65
C ALA A 88 -1.71 -12.13 -7.80
N ASP A 89 -1.95 -13.38 -7.39
CA ASP A 89 -3.27 -14.03 -7.35
C ASP A 89 -4.09 -13.49 -6.16
N PHE A 90 -4.39 -12.20 -6.21
CA PHE A 90 -5.06 -11.46 -5.14
C PHE A 90 -6.49 -11.95 -4.92
N ASN A 91 -7.19 -12.30 -6.01
CA ASN A 91 -8.57 -12.76 -5.95
C ASN A 91 -8.71 -14.27 -5.67
N LEU A 92 -7.60 -14.98 -5.43
CA LEU A 92 -7.54 -16.40 -5.09
C LEU A 92 -8.15 -17.33 -6.17
N SER A 93 -8.07 -16.92 -7.44
CA SER A 93 -8.61 -17.68 -8.57
C SER A 93 -7.66 -18.75 -9.09
N ASN A 94 -6.41 -18.78 -8.61
CA ASN A 94 -5.30 -19.57 -9.15
C ASN A 94 -4.89 -19.13 -10.57
N ALA A 95 -5.09 -17.86 -10.91
CA ALA A 95 -4.65 -17.27 -12.16
C ALA A 95 -4.26 -15.81 -11.95
N VAL A 96 -3.24 -15.34 -12.65
CA VAL A 96 -2.84 -13.92 -12.62
C VAL A 96 -3.47 -13.21 -13.80
N THR A 97 -4.41 -12.31 -13.52
CA THR A 97 -5.26 -11.65 -14.53
C THR A 97 -5.53 -10.19 -14.17
N THR A 98 -6.19 -9.47 -15.08
CA THR A 98 -6.68 -8.10 -14.81
C THR A 98 -7.67 -8.05 -13.65
N LEU A 99 -8.35 -9.15 -13.31
CA LEU A 99 -9.24 -9.18 -12.14
C LEU A 99 -8.48 -9.04 -10.81
N ASP A 100 -7.22 -9.46 -10.76
CA ASP A 100 -6.37 -9.28 -9.59
C ASP A 100 -5.99 -7.81 -9.40
N GLN A 101 -5.69 -7.11 -10.50
CA GLN A 101 -5.43 -5.67 -10.50
C GLN A 101 -6.65 -4.88 -10.01
N ILE A 102 -7.85 -5.26 -10.45
CA ILE A 102 -9.10 -4.67 -9.98
C ILE A 102 -9.29 -4.95 -8.48
N GLY A 103 -8.97 -6.17 -8.03
CA GLY A 103 -9.00 -6.55 -6.61
C GLY A 103 -8.08 -5.68 -5.75
N ILE A 104 -6.81 -5.55 -6.14
CA ILE A 104 -5.82 -4.72 -5.42
C ILE A 104 -6.26 -3.25 -5.43
N ARG A 105 -6.71 -2.72 -6.58
CA ARG A 105 -7.25 -1.35 -6.66
C ARG A 105 -8.40 -1.15 -5.67
N ASN A 106 -9.34 -2.09 -5.57
CA ASN A 106 -10.46 -1.98 -4.63
C ASN A 106 -10.02 -2.05 -3.16
N ALA A 107 -9.02 -2.85 -2.83
CA ALA A 107 -8.44 -2.87 -1.50
C ALA A 107 -7.79 -1.52 -1.16
N ILE A 108 -6.97 -0.99 -2.06
CA ILE A 108 -6.28 0.30 -1.87
C ILE A 108 -7.27 1.48 -1.76
N LEU A 109 -8.30 1.51 -2.61
CA LEU A 109 -9.25 2.63 -2.66
C LEU A 109 -10.33 2.53 -1.57
N ASN A 110 -10.82 1.33 -1.29
CA ASN A 110 -12.08 1.13 -0.56
C ASN A 110 -11.96 0.17 0.63
N ASP A 111 -10.77 -0.38 0.93
CA ASP A 111 -10.58 -1.36 2.01
C ASP A 111 -11.46 -2.63 1.79
N VAL A 112 -11.65 -3.01 0.51
CA VAL A 112 -12.48 -4.16 0.11
C VAL A 112 -11.59 -5.30 -0.40
N TYR A 113 -11.69 -6.45 0.25
CA TYR A 113 -10.92 -7.66 -0.04
C TYR A 113 -11.82 -8.81 -0.54
N PRO A 114 -11.28 -9.73 -1.34
CA PRO A 114 -12.02 -10.90 -1.81
C PRO A 114 -12.38 -11.87 -0.67
N GLY A 115 -13.39 -12.71 -0.89
CA GLY A 115 -13.78 -13.73 0.07
C GLY A 115 -12.66 -14.74 0.31
N GLY A 116 -12.37 -15.05 1.58
CA GLY A 116 -11.26 -15.94 1.95
C GLY A 116 -9.88 -15.29 1.89
N PHE A 117 -9.81 -13.97 1.66
CA PHE A 117 -8.55 -13.23 1.68
C PHE A 117 -7.80 -13.43 3.00
N LYS A 118 -6.49 -13.69 2.88
CA LYS A 118 -5.53 -13.66 3.97
C LYS A 118 -4.43 -12.69 3.61
N SER A 119 -4.06 -11.82 4.55
CA SER A 119 -2.98 -10.85 4.35
C SER A 119 -1.67 -11.56 4.00
N TRP A 120 -1.41 -12.69 4.67
CA TRP A 120 -0.30 -13.59 4.39
C TRP A 120 -0.79 -15.00 4.06
N ARG A 121 -0.27 -15.55 2.97
CA ARG A 121 -0.49 -16.94 2.56
C ARG A 121 0.73 -17.75 2.98
N MET A 122 0.51 -18.80 3.77
CA MET A 122 1.57 -19.66 4.27
C MET A 122 1.73 -20.87 3.36
N VAL A 123 2.59 -20.77 2.35
CA VAL A 123 2.73 -21.79 1.31
C VAL A 123 3.72 -22.86 1.73
N ASN A 124 3.35 -24.13 1.56
CA ASN A 124 4.24 -25.26 1.79
C ASN A 124 5.45 -25.20 0.84
N ALA A 125 6.66 -25.12 1.39
CA ALA A 125 7.88 -24.98 0.60
C ALA A 125 8.15 -26.19 -0.31
N ALA A 126 7.66 -27.39 0.07
CA ALA A 126 7.79 -28.59 -0.73
C ALA A 126 6.92 -28.58 -2.00
N ALA A 127 5.92 -27.70 -2.09
CA ALA A 127 5.09 -27.58 -3.29
C ALA A 127 5.91 -27.13 -4.52
N LEU A 128 7.09 -26.51 -4.31
CA LEU A 128 7.84 -25.83 -5.36
C LEU A 128 9.25 -26.37 -5.63
N SER A 129 9.71 -27.34 -4.85
CA SER A 129 11.10 -27.85 -4.87
C SER A 129 11.49 -28.66 -6.13
N GLY A 130 10.76 -28.52 -7.24
CA GLY A 130 11.09 -29.13 -8.53
C GLY A 130 10.40 -28.52 -9.77
N GLY A 131 9.80 -27.33 -9.66
CA GLY A 131 9.05 -26.71 -10.75
C GLY A 131 9.90 -25.85 -11.69
N VAL A 132 9.66 -25.95 -13.01
CA VAL A 132 10.19 -25.01 -14.00
C VAL A 132 9.28 -23.77 -14.02
N LEU A 133 9.88 -22.57 -13.93
CA LEU A 133 9.17 -21.27 -13.86
C LEU A 133 8.14 -21.05 -14.98
N ASN A 134 8.38 -21.61 -16.17
CA ASN A 134 7.51 -21.45 -17.35
C ASN A 134 6.23 -22.31 -17.34
N GLY A 135 5.92 -22.98 -16.22
CA GLY A 135 4.73 -23.83 -16.06
C GLY A 135 4.16 -23.80 -14.65
N PHE A 136 4.34 -22.69 -13.94
CA PHE A 136 3.84 -22.55 -12.58
C PHE A 136 2.31 -22.58 -12.56
N ASN A 137 1.76 -23.68 -12.09
CA ASN A 137 0.32 -23.84 -11.92
C ASN A 137 -0.03 -23.55 -10.46
N LEU A 138 -0.69 -22.41 -10.22
CA LEU A 138 -1.14 -21.99 -8.89
C LEU A 138 -2.04 -23.05 -8.23
N SER A 139 -2.71 -23.92 -9.00
CA SER A 139 -3.50 -25.03 -8.44
C SER A 139 -2.66 -26.10 -7.72
N LEU A 140 -1.34 -26.08 -7.86
CA LEU A 140 -0.41 -26.97 -7.16
C LEU A 140 0.03 -26.41 -5.80
N ILE A 141 -0.24 -25.13 -5.55
CA ILE A 141 0.04 -24.50 -4.25
C ILE A 141 -0.79 -25.20 -3.17
N ARG A 142 -0.15 -25.45 -2.04
CA ARG A 142 -0.76 -25.96 -0.83
C ARG A 142 -0.35 -25.05 0.31
N GLU A 143 -1.32 -24.67 1.13
CA GLU A 143 -1.09 -23.87 2.34
C GLU A 143 -1.07 -24.74 3.60
N THR A 144 -1.02 -26.06 3.39
CA THR A 144 -0.97 -27.08 4.44
C THR A 144 0.06 -28.15 4.08
N ALA A 145 0.52 -28.90 5.07
CA ALA A 145 1.33 -30.10 4.89
C ALA A 145 0.65 -31.30 5.55
N THR A 146 0.75 -32.46 4.92
CA THR A 146 0.24 -33.71 5.47
C THR A 146 1.41 -34.59 5.91
N VAL A 147 1.33 -35.10 7.14
CA VAL A 147 2.24 -36.11 7.68
C VAL A 147 1.44 -37.39 7.81
N ILE A 148 1.82 -38.42 7.06
CA ILE A 148 1.19 -39.74 7.12
C ILE A 148 1.98 -40.62 8.08
N ASN A 149 1.29 -41.33 8.97
CA ASN A 149 1.87 -42.27 9.94
C ASN A 149 3.06 -41.62 10.69
N ALA A 150 2.77 -40.56 11.44
CA ALA A 150 3.79 -39.71 12.06
C ALA A 150 4.75 -40.53 12.94
N PRO A 151 6.07 -40.48 12.68
CA PRO A 151 7.03 -41.32 13.40
C PRO A 151 7.42 -40.71 14.75
N LEU A 152 7.74 -41.56 15.73
CA LEU A 152 8.34 -41.15 17.02
C LEU A 152 9.60 -40.28 16.89
N SER A 153 10.35 -40.39 15.80
CA SER A 153 11.54 -39.57 15.53
C SER A 153 11.22 -38.12 15.12
N GLY A 154 9.94 -37.78 14.93
CA GLY A 154 9.49 -36.51 14.38
C GLY A 154 9.52 -36.48 12.85
N ALA A 155 8.82 -35.51 12.27
CA ALA A 155 8.74 -35.26 10.83
C ALA A 155 9.59 -34.02 10.47
N PRO A 156 10.85 -34.20 10.01
CA PRO A 156 11.70 -33.07 9.65
C PRO A 156 11.29 -32.43 8.32
N ASN A 157 11.72 -31.18 8.09
CA ASN A 157 11.57 -30.43 6.82
C ASN A 157 10.13 -30.02 6.43
N LEU A 158 9.24 -29.83 7.41
CA LEU A 158 7.90 -29.27 7.19
C LEU A 158 7.96 -27.73 7.18
N ASN A 159 8.52 -27.18 6.10
CA ASN A 159 8.77 -25.75 5.96
C ASN A 159 7.64 -25.05 5.20
N PHE A 160 7.34 -23.82 5.61
CA PHE A 160 6.36 -22.96 4.95
C PHE A 160 7.00 -21.60 4.67
N ILE A 161 6.52 -20.95 3.62
CA ILE A 161 6.99 -19.64 3.16
C ILE A 161 5.79 -18.70 3.22
N GLY A 162 5.95 -17.62 3.99
CA GLY A 162 4.97 -16.55 4.07
C GLY A 162 5.05 -15.67 2.83
N VAL A 163 3.95 -15.55 2.11
CA VAL A 163 3.81 -14.66 0.95
C VAL A 163 2.76 -13.61 1.27
N LYS A 164 3.11 -12.33 1.20
CA LYS A 164 2.16 -11.24 1.39
C LYS A 164 1.27 -11.15 0.17
N THR A 165 -0.03 -11.39 0.32
CA THR A 165 -1.00 -11.32 -0.79
C THR A 165 -1.08 -9.88 -1.30
N GLY A 166 -0.91 -9.70 -2.61
CA GLY A 166 -0.96 -8.43 -3.33
C GLY A 166 0.33 -7.61 -3.35
N ASP A 167 1.29 -7.84 -2.45
CA ASP A 167 2.57 -7.11 -2.37
C ASP A 167 3.64 -7.85 -3.19
N VAL A 168 3.63 -7.61 -4.50
CA VAL A 168 4.49 -8.30 -5.48
C VAL A 168 5.90 -7.72 -5.47
N GLU A 169 6.03 -6.41 -5.22
CA GLU A 169 7.32 -5.72 -5.12
C GLU A 169 7.98 -5.84 -3.75
N VAL A 170 7.29 -6.44 -2.76
CA VAL A 170 7.81 -6.70 -1.41
C VAL A 170 8.15 -5.38 -0.70
N SER A 171 7.19 -4.46 -0.71
CA SER A 171 7.27 -3.12 -0.14
C SER A 171 6.75 -3.04 1.30
N CYS A 172 6.06 -4.07 1.80
CA CYS A 172 5.55 -4.11 3.16
C CYS A 172 6.69 -4.23 4.20
N ASN A 173 7.10 -3.09 4.76
CA ASN A 173 8.14 -3.04 5.80
C ASN A 173 7.74 -3.66 7.16
N GLN A 174 6.52 -4.21 7.32
CA GLN A 174 6.08 -4.76 8.61
C GLN A 174 6.89 -5.98 9.06
N CYS A 175 7.52 -6.69 8.12
CA CYS A 175 8.40 -7.84 8.36
C CYS A 175 9.84 -7.59 7.87
N ILE A 176 10.14 -6.39 7.37
CA ILE A 176 11.32 -6.15 6.53
C ILE A 176 12.10 -4.94 7.06
N THR A 177 13.25 -5.19 7.68
CA THR A 177 14.27 -4.16 7.88
C THR A 177 15.17 -4.07 6.66
N THR A 178 14.62 -3.80 5.48
CA THR A 178 15.45 -3.40 4.34
C THR A 178 15.41 -1.90 4.29
N ASN A 179 16.57 -1.28 4.52
CA ASN A 179 16.82 0.08 4.07
C ASN A 179 16.70 0.06 2.54
N SER A 180 15.50 0.32 2.02
CA SER A 180 15.35 0.68 0.63
C SER A 180 16.23 1.91 0.42
N SER A 181 17.33 1.73 -0.31
CA SER A 181 18.11 2.86 -0.79
C SER A 181 17.14 3.77 -1.53
N SER A 182 16.92 4.96 -0.97
CA SER A 182 16.15 6.04 -1.58
C SER A 182 16.86 6.44 -2.88
N ASN A 183 16.66 5.65 -3.93
CA ASN A 183 16.88 6.14 -5.27
C ASN A 183 15.82 7.22 -5.47
N SER A 184 16.28 8.42 -5.80
CA SER A 184 15.38 9.53 -6.11
C SER A 184 14.46 9.09 -7.25
N VAL A 185 13.17 8.95 -6.96
CA VAL A 185 12.15 8.68 -7.99
C VAL A 185 12.09 9.90 -8.91
N PRO A 186 12.14 9.74 -10.24
CA PRO A 186 12.00 10.85 -11.17
C PRO A 186 10.68 11.61 -10.96
N LEU A 187 10.71 12.93 -11.11
CA LEU A 187 9.52 13.76 -10.97
C LEU A 187 8.82 13.97 -12.32
N ALA A 188 7.49 13.95 -12.28
CA ALA A 188 6.60 14.39 -13.36
C ALA A 188 5.91 15.69 -12.94
N GLY A 189 5.81 16.66 -13.86
CA GLY A 189 5.20 17.96 -13.57
C GLY A 189 3.67 17.91 -13.57
N LEU A 190 3.04 18.33 -12.48
CA LEU A 190 1.60 18.50 -12.34
C LEU A 190 1.29 19.98 -12.13
N LYS A 191 0.40 20.53 -12.97
CA LYS A 191 -0.12 21.90 -12.82
C LYS A 191 -1.34 21.87 -11.94
N ALA A 192 -1.40 22.80 -10.99
CA ALA A 192 -2.59 23.05 -10.19
C ALA A 192 -3.05 24.50 -10.35
N LYS A 193 -4.31 24.69 -10.74
CA LYS A 193 -4.91 26.02 -10.93
C LYS A 193 -6.25 26.10 -10.22
N VAL A 194 -6.43 27.13 -9.40
CA VAL A 194 -7.72 27.48 -8.78
C VAL A 194 -8.31 28.69 -9.48
N THR A 195 -9.61 28.64 -9.76
CA THR A 195 -10.40 29.77 -10.26
C THR A 195 -11.70 29.90 -9.46
N GLY A 196 -12.34 31.07 -9.52
CA GLY A 196 -13.60 31.33 -8.82
C GLY A 196 -13.46 32.29 -7.65
N SER A 197 -14.45 32.27 -6.74
CA SER A 197 -14.47 33.13 -5.55
C SER A 197 -13.89 32.40 -4.35
N LEU A 198 -12.81 32.95 -3.78
CA LEU A 198 -12.12 32.41 -2.60
C LEU A 198 -12.75 32.89 -1.27
N SER A 199 -13.83 33.67 -1.34
CA SER A 199 -14.55 34.16 -0.17
C SER A 199 -15.54 33.12 0.35
N GLU A 200 -15.92 33.21 1.63
CA GLU A 200 -16.95 32.35 2.20
C GLU A 200 -18.24 32.36 1.37
N GLY A 201 -18.79 31.16 1.12
CA GLY A 201 -19.94 30.94 0.25
C GLY A 201 -19.62 30.93 -1.25
N GLY A 202 -18.40 31.32 -1.63
CA GLY A 202 -17.91 31.27 -3.00
C GLY A 202 -17.82 29.84 -3.56
N ILE A 203 -17.79 29.72 -4.88
CA ILE A 203 -17.53 28.46 -5.59
C ILE A 203 -16.19 28.57 -6.28
N ILE A 204 -15.38 27.53 -6.15
CA ILE A 204 -14.11 27.37 -6.83
C ILE A 204 -14.09 26.14 -7.74
N GLU A 205 -13.20 26.20 -8.73
CA GLU A 205 -12.74 25.04 -9.48
C GLU A 205 -11.24 24.90 -9.32
N LEU A 206 -10.80 23.80 -8.72
CA LEU A 206 -9.42 23.34 -8.76
C LEU A 206 -9.25 22.45 -9.99
N ARG A 207 -8.31 22.78 -10.86
CA ARG A 207 -7.97 22.00 -12.05
C ARG A 207 -6.55 21.47 -11.92
N LEU A 208 -6.40 20.17 -12.10
CA LEU A 208 -5.14 19.47 -12.17
C LEU A 208 -4.92 18.99 -13.60
N SER A 209 -3.74 19.23 -14.15
CA SER A 209 -3.35 18.77 -15.49
C SER A 209 -1.86 18.45 -15.53
N SER A 210 -1.43 17.56 -16.42
CA SER A 210 -0.01 17.28 -16.60
C SER A 210 0.71 18.46 -17.28
N GLU A 211 2.00 18.62 -17.01
CA GLU A 211 2.86 19.56 -17.75
C GLU A 211 3.23 19.03 -19.15
N GLU A 212 3.30 17.71 -19.26
CA GLU A 212 3.69 16.95 -20.45
C GLU A 212 2.55 16.03 -20.91
N ALA A 213 2.57 15.67 -22.19
CA ALA A 213 1.70 14.61 -22.69
C ALA A 213 2.41 13.28 -22.52
N TYR A 214 1.68 12.26 -22.08
CA TYR A 214 2.17 10.90 -21.97
C TYR A 214 1.36 9.99 -22.89
N LYS A 215 2.09 9.18 -23.66
CA LYS A 215 1.52 8.05 -24.39
C LYS A 215 1.94 6.79 -23.67
N GLU A 216 1.13 5.75 -23.81
CA GLU A 216 1.47 4.44 -23.29
C GLU A 216 1.66 4.39 -21.77
N LEU A 217 0.81 5.11 -21.02
CA LEU A 217 0.79 5.03 -19.56
C LEU A 217 0.20 3.69 -19.12
N TRP A 218 0.92 3.02 -18.23
CA TRP A 218 0.47 1.76 -17.64
C TRP A 218 -0.47 1.97 -16.47
N LEU A 219 -0.31 3.09 -15.76
CA LEU A 219 -1.14 3.48 -14.64
C LEU A 219 -0.98 4.98 -14.38
N ILE A 220 -2.09 5.61 -13.97
CA ILE A 220 -2.12 6.92 -13.34
C ILE A 220 -2.61 6.71 -11.91
N GLY A 221 -1.78 7.06 -10.93
CA GLY A 221 -2.13 7.18 -9.52
C GLY A 221 -2.21 8.66 -9.18
N LEU A 222 -3.27 9.07 -8.50
CA LEU A 222 -3.40 10.44 -8.02
C LEU A 222 -3.97 10.44 -6.61
N GLU A 223 -3.18 10.97 -5.69
CA GLU A 223 -3.58 11.07 -4.30
C GLU A 223 -3.32 12.49 -3.79
N PHE A 224 -4.35 13.11 -3.22
CA PHE A 224 -4.24 14.46 -2.66
C PHE A 224 -5.24 14.68 -1.53
N ILE A 225 -4.99 15.72 -0.73
CA ILE A 225 -5.93 16.23 0.26
C ILE A 225 -6.45 17.59 -0.17
N LEU A 226 -7.77 17.76 -0.10
CA LEU A 226 -8.42 19.05 -0.07
C LEU A 226 -8.83 19.39 1.36
N SER A 227 -8.53 20.60 1.84
CA SER A 227 -8.86 20.96 3.23
C SER A 227 -10.36 20.86 3.48
N PRO A 228 -10.83 19.89 4.30
CA PRO A 228 -12.25 19.78 4.63
C PRO A 228 -12.69 20.89 5.59
N GLU A 229 -11.78 21.70 6.12
CA GLU A 229 -12.12 22.89 6.92
C GLU A 229 -12.53 24.05 6.01
N HIS A 230 -11.80 24.25 4.91
CA HIS A 230 -12.01 25.37 3.98
C HIS A 230 -13.00 25.04 2.86
N LEU A 231 -13.07 23.78 2.45
CA LEU A 231 -13.81 23.38 1.25
C LEU A 231 -14.87 22.31 1.55
N GLU A 232 -15.97 22.41 0.83
CA GLU A 232 -16.98 21.36 0.66
C GLU A 232 -16.97 20.93 -0.81
N VAL A 233 -16.50 19.71 -1.08
CA VAL A 233 -16.46 19.17 -2.45
C VAL A 233 -17.88 18.96 -2.94
N LEU A 234 -18.21 19.59 -4.07
CA LEU A 234 -19.52 19.44 -4.72
C LEU A 234 -19.46 18.38 -5.81
N GLU A 235 -18.35 18.33 -6.54
CA GLU A 235 -18.22 17.49 -7.73
C GLU A 235 -16.76 17.25 -8.09
N VAL A 236 -16.48 16.07 -8.64
CA VAL A 236 -15.21 15.76 -9.30
C VAL A 236 -15.52 15.30 -10.72
N ARG A 237 -14.82 15.88 -11.71
CA ARG A 237 -14.93 15.53 -13.13
C ARG A 237 -13.55 15.26 -13.70
N GLY A 238 -13.43 14.24 -14.53
CA GLY A 238 -12.23 13.94 -15.29
C GLY A 238 -12.50 13.98 -16.78
N GLU A 239 -11.60 14.59 -17.54
CA GLU A 239 -11.65 14.69 -19.00
C GLU A 239 -10.39 14.04 -19.60
N GLY A 240 -10.52 13.46 -20.80
CA GLY A 240 -9.43 12.77 -21.49
C GLY A 240 -8.85 11.61 -20.67
N GLY A 241 -7.53 11.58 -20.48
CA GLY A 241 -6.80 10.58 -19.70
C GLY A 241 -7.18 10.49 -18.23
N PHE A 242 -7.82 11.53 -17.66
CA PHE A 242 -8.36 11.50 -16.30
C PHE A 242 -9.81 11.02 -16.23
N ARG A 243 -10.40 10.53 -17.33
CA ARG A 243 -11.81 10.12 -17.37
C ARG A 243 -12.15 9.20 -16.21
N LEU A 244 -13.11 9.62 -15.41
CA LEU A 244 -13.54 8.89 -14.24
C LEU A 244 -14.38 7.68 -14.67
N GLN A 245 -13.99 6.51 -14.18
CA GLN A 245 -14.86 5.34 -14.06
C GLN A 245 -15.27 5.30 -12.58
N GLU A 246 -16.53 4.98 -12.26
CA GLU A 246 -17.04 5.06 -10.88
C GLU A 246 -16.20 4.22 -9.90
N GLU A 247 -15.54 3.17 -10.40
CA GLU A 247 -14.70 2.25 -9.62
C GLU A 247 -13.21 2.64 -9.58
N GLY A 248 -12.83 3.75 -10.21
CA GLY A 248 -11.43 4.18 -10.36
C GLY A 248 -10.94 5.17 -9.32
N TYR A 249 -11.79 5.63 -8.38
CA TYR A 249 -11.41 6.58 -7.35
C TYR A 249 -12.27 6.47 -6.08
N ALA A 250 -11.75 7.00 -4.98
CA ALA A 250 -12.43 7.13 -3.70
C ALA A 250 -12.20 8.53 -3.11
N VAL A 251 -13.23 9.05 -2.42
CA VAL A 251 -13.17 10.34 -1.73
C VAL A 251 -13.60 10.17 -0.29
N ASN A 252 -12.74 10.53 0.65
CA ASN A 252 -13.06 10.57 2.07
C ASN A 252 -13.44 12.02 2.46
N ALA A 253 -14.73 12.27 2.65
CA ALA A 253 -15.22 13.62 2.94
C ALA A 253 -14.76 14.14 4.32
N GLN A 254 -14.45 13.25 5.27
CA GLN A 254 -14.03 13.63 6.62
C GLN A 254 -12.57 14.10 6.65
N THR A 255 -11.68 13.41 5.93
CA THR A 255 -10.26 13.76 5.85
C THR A 255 -9.96 14.69 4.68
N GLY A 256 -10.88 14.81 3.71
CA GLY A 256 -10.67 15.53 2.47
C GLY A 256 -9.75 14.81 1.48
N ARG A 257 -9.41 13.54 1.73
CA ARG A 257 -8.54 12.74 0.86
C ARG A 257 -9.28 12.31 -0.39
N PHE A 258 -8.66 12.54 -1.53
CA PHE A 258 -8.97 11.94 -2.82
C PHE A 258 -7.90 10.90 -3.15
N HIS A 259 -8.31 9.73 -3.60
CA HIS A 259 -7.41 8.71 -4.12
C HIS A 259 -7.98 8.16 -5.43
N GLY A 260 -7.26 8.27 -6.54
CA GLY A 260 -7.65 7.75 -7.85
C GLY A 260 -6.56 6.86 -8.44
N ILE A 261 -6.97 5.74 -9.03
CA ILE A 261 -6.11 4.78 -9.72
C ILE A 261 -6.77 4.42 -11.06
N TRP A 262 -6.18 4.91 -12.14
CA TRP A 262 -6.57 4.58 -13.51
C TRP A 262 -5.56 3.60 -14.09
N LEU A 263 -6.06 2.49 -14.63
CA LEU A 263 -5.26 1.49 -15.31
C LEU A 263 -5.99 1.02 -16.59
N PRO A 264 -5.25 0.55 -17.61
CA PRO A 264 -5.86 0.05 -18.84
C PRO A 264 -6.56 -1.29 -18.58
N LEU A 265 -7.89 -1.32 -18.68
CA LEU A 265 -8.70 -2.55 -18.49
C LEU A 265 -8.86 -3.36 -19.78
N GLU A 266 -8.64 -2.71 -20.92
CA GLU A 266 -8.48 -3.33 -22.23
C GLU A 266 -6.99 -3.18 -22.57
N GLN A 267 -6.38 -4.09 -23.33
CA GLN A 267 -4.93 -4.11 -23.62
C GLN A 267 -4.37 -2.88 -24.41
N GLN A 268 -5.05 -1.74 -24.34
CA GLN A 268 -4.64 -0.45 -24.83
C GLN A 268 -4.18 0.38 -23.64
N PHE A 269 -2.95 0.87 -23.70
CA PHE A 269 -2.42 1.75 -22.68
C PHE A 269 -3.23 3.05 -22.52
N LEU A 270 -3.09 3.70 -21.37
CA LEU A 270 -3.66 5.01 -21.13
C LEU A 270 -2.88 6.09 -21.90
N GLU A 271 -3.61 7.09 -22.37
CA GLU A 271 -3.03 8.33 -22.90
C GLU A 271 -3.42 9.49 -22.00
N LEU A 272 -2.49 10.41 -21.76
CA LEU A 272 -2.73 11.63 -21.01
C LEU A 272 -2.22 12.84 -21.80
N GLY A 273 -3.15 13.61 -22.35
CA GLY A 273 -2.87 14.85 -23.07
C GLY A 273 -2.59 16.03 -22.12
N LYS A 274 -1.93 17.07 -22.62
CA LYS A 274 -1.65 18.30 -21.85
C LYS A 274 -2.91 19.08 -21.46
N ASP A 275 -3.97 18.92 -22.25
CA ASP A 275 -5.24 19.61 -22.03
C ASP A 275 -6.20 18.78 -21.17
N ASP A 276 -5.87 17.51 -20.91
CA ASP A 276 -6.65 16.62 -20.06
C ASP A 276 -6.61 17.10 -18.61
N GLN A 277 -7.78 17.10 -17.97
CA GLN A 277 -7.94 17.74 -16.68
C GLN A 277 -8.77 16.88 -15.74
N LEU A 278 -8.31 16.83 -14.49
CA LEU A 278 -9.15 16.52 -13.34
C LEU A 278 -9.61 17.84 -12.71
N THR A 279 -10.92 18.05 -12.64
CA THR A 279 -11.53 19.24 -12.07
C THR A 279 -12.30 18.87 -10.81
N VAL A 280 -11.97 19.54 -9.70
CA VAL A 280 -12.74 19.49 -8.46
C VAL A 280 -13.48 20.82 -8.29
N ARG A 281 -14.81 20.76 -8.26
CA ARG A 281 -15.65 21.89 -7.94
C ARG A 281 -16.03 21.85 -6.47
N ALA A 282 -15.78 22.94 -5.76
CA ALA A 282 -16.00 23.00 -4.31
C ALA A 282 -16.59 24.34 -3.88
N LYS A 283 -17.37 24.31 -2.80
CA LYS A 283 -17.86 25.49 -2.09
C LYS A 283 -16.87 25.88 -1.00
N VAL A 284 -16.62 27.17 -0.87
CA VAL A 284 -15.73 27.74 0.15
C VAL A 284 -16.51 27.93 1.44
N LYS A 285 -16.11 27.21 2.50
CA LYS A 285 -16.62 27.34 3.87
C LYS A 285 -15.86 28.36 4.70
N GLN A 286 -14.55 28.44 4.48
CA GLN A 286 -13.68 29.43 5.11
C GLN A 286 -12.78 30.06 4.02
N PRO A 287 -12.60 31.38 4.04
CA PRO A 287 -11.79 32.05 3.04
C PRO A 287 -10.31 31.64 3.13
N PHE A 288 -9.63 31.62 1.99
CA PHE A 288 -8.18 31.33 1.89
C PHE A 288 -7.55 32.22 0.82
N SER A 289 -6.23 32.40 0.87
CA SER A 289 -5.51 33.29 -0.04
C SER A 289 -4.70 32.54 -1.10
N THR A 290 -4.26 31.33 -0.78
CA THR A 290 -3.35 30.54 -1.60
C THR A 290 -3.84 29.11 -1.76
N ILE A 291 -3.51 28.47 -2.89
CA ILE A 291 -3.84 27.06 -3.15
C ILE A 291 -3.25 26.13 -2.10
N ALA A 292 -2.08 26.46 -1.56
CA ALA A 292 -1.37 25.69 -0.54
C ALA A 292 -2.17 25.50 0.76
N GLU A 293 -3.06 26.44 1.09
CA GLU A 293 -3.89 26.35 2.30
C GLU A 293 -4.93 25.23 2.20
N VAL A 294 -5.37 24.93 0.97
CA VAL A 294 -6.54 24.09 0.68
C VAL A 294 -6.25 22.85 -0.13
N PHE A 295 -5.07 22.72 -0.74
CA PHE A 295 -4.68 21.58 -1.55
C PHE A 295 -3.29 21.08 -1.17
N SER A 296 -3.12 19.76 -1.13
CA SER A 296 -1.83 19.13 -0.88
C SER A 296 -1.73 17.80 -1.63
N LEU A 297 -0.71 17.65 -2.46
CA LEU A 297 -0.42 16.41 -3.17
C LEU A 297 0.25 15.41 -2.22
N LEU A 298 -0.15 14.13 -2.28
CA LEU A 298 0.42 13.03 -1.50
C LEU A 298 1.32 12.16 -2.39
N SER A 299 2.16 11.29 -1.82
CA SER A 299 3.12 10.46 -2.58
C SER A 299 2.48 9.35 -3.39
N GLY A 300 1.24 8.95 -3.07
CA GLY A 300 0.45 8.05 -3.90
C GLY A 300 0.13 8.66 -5.28
N ALA A 301 0.48 9.93 -5.52
CA ALA A 301 0.42 10.53 -6.83
C ALA A 301 1.62 10.11 -7.70
N ASN A 302 1.46 9.03 -8.47
CA ASN A 302 2.48 8.54 -9.39
C ASN A 302 1.92 8.30 -10.80
N ILE A 303 2.81 8.28 -11.79
CA ILE A 303 2.53 7.74 -13.11
C ILE A 303 3.57 6.71 -13.49
N TYR A 304 3.16 5.80 -14.38
CA TYR A 304 4.01 4.72 -14.86
C TYR A 304 4.12 4.75 -16.39
N PRO A 305 4.83 5.73 -16.97
CA PRO A 305 5.24 5.66 -18.36
C PRO A 305 6.21 4.50 -18.55
N ASP A 306 5.94 3.65 -19.54
CA ASP A 306 6.75 2.47 -19.87
C ASP A 306 6.95 1.52 -18.67
N GLY A 307 6.00 1.50 -17.73
CA GLY A 307 6.08 0.71 -16.49
C GLY A 307 7.03 1.26 -15.41
N ASN A 308 7.71 2.39 -15.64
CA ASN A 308 8.64 2.97 -14.68
C ASN A 308 7.97 4.05 -13.82
N LYS A 309 8.11 3.96 -12.48
CA LYS A 309 7.54 4.92 -11.54
C LYS A 309 8.11 6.33 -11.74
N ARG A 310 7.23 7.32 -11.87
CA ARG A 310 7.55 8.74 -11.70
C ARG A 310 6.53 9.36 -10.75
N SER A 311 6.99 10.15 -9.78
CA SER A 311 6.08 10.80 -8.83
C SER A 311 5.63 12.15 -9.37
N TRP A 312 4.34 12.44 -9.29
CA TRP A 312 3.83 13.77 -9.58
C TRP A 312 4.42 14.78 -8.60
N SER A 313 4.76 15.95 -9.12
CA SER A 313 5.25 17.08 -8.35
C SER A 313 4.62 18.36 -8.85
N ILE A 314 4.34 19.27 -7.93
CA ILE A 314 3.91 20.63 -8.27
C ILE A 314 5.14 21.53 -8.11
N SER A 315 5.35 22.44 -9.06
CA SER A 315 6.50 23.34 -9.08
C SER A 315 6.76 24.01 -7.71
N PRO A 316 8.02 24.08 -7.22
CA PRO A 316 8.39 24.59 -5.89
C PRO A 316 7.91 26.02 -5.57
N GLN A 317 7.54 26.81 -6.58
CA GLN A 317 6.99 28.16 -6.42
C GLN A 317 5.51 28.18 -6.00
N GLN A 318 4.85 27.02 -5.98
CA GLN A 318 3.51 26.84 -5.40
C GLN A 318 3.67 25.96 -4.16
N HIS A 319 3.85 26.63 -3.01
CA HIS A 319 4.09 26.06 -1.69
C HIS A 319 3.26 24.78 -1.40
N SER A 320 3.91 23.71 -0.92
CA SER A 320 3.24 22.56 -0.34
C SER A 320 3.07 22.75 1.17
N LYS A 321 1.84 22.63 1.67
CA LYS A 321 1.56 22.58 3.10
C LYS A 321 2.02 21.23 3.66
N ILE A 322 2.61 21.22 4.86
CA ILE A 322 2.90 19.97 5.56
C ILE A 322 1.59 19.28 5.89
N VAL A 323 1.43 18.06 5.39
CA VAL A 323 0.27 17.22 5.65
C VAL A 323 0.69 15.99 6.42
N VAL A 324 -0.20 15.53 7.30
CA VAL A 324 -0.05 14.27 8.01
C VAL A 324 -1.23 13.38 7.70
N PHE A 325 -0.96 12.17 7.20
CA PHE A 325 -1.98 11.20 6.82
C PHE A 325 -1.54 9.75 7.11
N PRO A 326 -2.42 8.85 7.58
CA PRO A 326 -3.73 9.15 8.15
C PRO A 326 -3.61 9.92 9.46
N ASN A 327 -4.67 10.64 9.84
CA ASN A 327 -4.77 11.29 11.15
C ASN A 327 -6.26 11.43 11.52
N PRO A 328 -6.81 10.65 12.47
CA PRO A 328 -6.11 9.75 13.39
C PRO A 328 -5.46 8.54 12.73
N PHE A 329 -4.29 8.12 13.23
CA PHE A 329 -3.52 6.99 12.72
C PHE A 329 -3.51 5.78 13.66
N GLY A 330 -3.25 4.60 13.07
CA GLY A 330 -3.02 3.34 13.77
C GLY A 330 -1.54 3.15 14.07
N ALA A 331 -0.91 2.12 13.48
CA ALA A 331 0.49 1.78 13.70
C ALA A 331 1.51 2.80 13.17
N GLN A 332 1.13 3.64 12.21
CA GLN A 332 2.04 4.51 11.48
C GLN A 332 1.28 5.67 10.83
N PHE A 333 1.99 6.75 10.50
CA PHE A 333 1.50 7.85 9.69
C PHE A 333 2.60 8.38 8.79
N THR A 334 2.23 9.13 7.77
CA THR A 334 3.15 9.75 6.82
C THR A 334 3.05 11.26 6.93
N ILE A 335 4.20 11.93 6.83
CA ILE A 335 4.29 13.38 6.66
C ILE A 335 4.70 13.68 5.22
N SER A 336 3.93 14.54 4.56
CA SER A 336 4.16 14.94 3.16
C SER A 336 4.35 16.45 3.04
N GLY A 337 4.99 16.90 1.95
CA GLY A 337 5.07 18.31 1.58
C GLY A 337 6.34 19.07 2.00
N THR A 338 7.43 18.34 2.30
CA THR A 338 8.73 18.96 2.62
C THR A 338 9.60 19.03 1.37
N VAL A 339 9.77 20.23 0.80
CA VAL A 339 10.60 20.46 -0.41
C VAL A 339 12.06 20.81 -0.10
N GLU A 340 12.42 20.85 1.18
CA GLU A 340 13.76 21.12 1.69
C GLU A 340 14.16 20.05 2.70
N VAL A 341 15.45 19.95 2.99
CA VAL A 341 15.91 19.20 4.17
C VAL A 341 15.28 19.84 5.40
N GLY A 342 14.70 19.02 6.28
CA GLY A 342 14.06 19.49 7.50
C GLY A 342 14.30 18.57 8.69
N GLN A 343 13.70 18.91 9.82
CA GLN A 343 13.68 18.09 11.02
C GLN A 343 12.26 17.98 11.56
N LEU A 344 11.78 16.75 11.68
CA LEU A 344 10.56 16.41 12.39
C LEU A 344 10.87 16.16 13.86
N ARG A 345 10.08 16.76 14.75
CA ARG A 345 9.99 16.40 16.17
C ARG A 345 8.52 16.14 16.54
N VAL A 346 8.26 15.09 17.30
CA VAL A 346 6.91 14.76 17.80
C VAL A 346 6.91 14.70 19.31
N PHE A 347 5.93 15.35 19.93
CA PHE A 347 5.78 15.48 21.37
C PHE A 347 4.47 14.84 21.84
N ASN A 348 4.45 14.25 23.03
CA ASN A 348 3.19 13.83 23.68
C ASN A 348 2.45 15.05 24.28
N ALA A 349 1.25 14.81 24.82
CA ALA A 349 0.44 15.85 25.46
C ALA A 349 1.11 16.52 26.68
N ALA A 350 2.10 15.88 27.30
CA ALA A 350 2.90 16.44 28.39
C ALA A 350 4.11 17.28 27.90
N GLY A 351 4.31 17.39 26.57
CA GLY A 351 5.42 18.11 25.96
C GLY A 351 6.73 17.32 25.90
N GLN A 352 6.72 16.04 26.24
CA GLN A 352 7.91 15.18 26.15
C GLN A 352 8.14 14.78 24.69
N LEU A 353 9.39 14.83 24.23
CA LEU A 353 9.78 14.37 22.89
C LEU A 353 9.66 12.85 22.80
N ILE A 354 8.91 12.37 21.80
CA ILE A 354 8.61 10.96 21.55
C ILE A 354 9.34 10.46 20.30
N HIS A 355 9.49 11.32 19.29
CA HIS A 355 10.15 10.97 18.03
C HIS A 355 10.91 12.16 17.45
N GLN A 356 12.04 11.89 16.81
CA GLN A 356 12.79 12.88 16.05
C GLN A 356 13.40 12.23 14.82
N GLN A 357 13.27 12.88 13.67
CA GLN A 357 13.77 12.37 12.39
C GLN A 357 14.19 13.52 11.48
N GLN A 358 15.30 13.35 10.77
CA GLN A 358 15.68 14.27 9.70
C GLN A 358 14.85 13.97 8.46
N LEU A 359 14.24 15.00 7.89
CA LEU A 359 13.49 14.93 6.64
C LEU A 359 14.46 15.28 5.50
N GLN A 360 14.48 14.44 4.48
CA GLN A 360 15.12 14.72 3.20
C GLN A 360 14.14 15.48 2.29
N PRO A 361 14.62 16.18 1.24
CA PRO A 361 13.78 16.81 0.22
C PRO A 361 13.18 15.71 -0.66
N LEU A 362 12.14 15.08 -0.11
CA LEU A 362 11.39 13.96 -0.65
C LEU A 362 9.94 14.21 -0.27
N VAL A 363 9.03 13.76 -1.14
CA VAL A 363 7.59 14.05 -1.04
C VAL A 363 7.03 13.53 0.29
N GLU A 364 7.55 12.42 0.83
CA GLU A 364 7.03 11.76 2.03
C GLU A 364 8.07 11.14 2.96
N HIS A 365 7.73 11.16 4.25
CA HIS A 365 8.45 10.47 5.33
C HIS A 365 7.46 9.65 6.17
N GLN A 366 7.55 8.33 6.08
CA GLN A 366 6.75 7.41 6.88
C GLN A 366 7.31 7.31 8.30
N ILE A 367 6.45 7.42 9.29
CA ILE A 367 6.77 7.38 10.71
C ILE A 367 6.05 6.19 11.36
N ILE A 368 6.83 5.21 11.81
CA ILE A 368 6.32 4.04 12.53
C ILE A 368 6.08 4.41 14.00
N ALA A 369 4.85 4.22 14.46
CA ALA A 369 4.35 4.62 15.78
C ALA A 369 3.64 3.47 16.53
N ARG A 370 3.94 2.21 16.20
CA ARG A 370 3.31 1.03 16.81
C ARG A 370 3.40 1.02 18.34
N ASN A 371 4.53 1.46 18.87
CA ASN A 371 4.81 1.47 20.31
C ASN A 371 4.30 2.73 21.02
N TRP A 372 3.60 3.63 20.31
CA TRP A 372 3.04 4.84 20.89
C TRP A 372 1.70 4.54 21.53
N GLN A 373 1.45 5.12 22.70
CA GLN A 373 0.19 4.96 23.41
C GLN A 373 -0.95 5.71 22.70
N PRO A 374 -2.20 5.21 22.73
CA PRO A 374 -3.36 5.96 22.25
C PRO A 374 -3.44 7.34 22.91
N GLY A 375 -3.70 8.38 22.10
CA GLY A 375 -3.76 9.74 22.61
C GLY A 375 -3.39 10.83 21.61
N VAL A 376 -3.22 12.04 22.15
CA VAL A 376 -2.89 13.23 21.38
C VAL A 376 -1.39 13.50 21.42
N TYR A 377 -0.84 13.74 20.25
CA TYR A 377 0.54 14.14 20.02
C TYR A 377 0.59 15.46 19.22
N PHE A 378 1.74 16.12 19.23
CA PHE A 378 1.98 17.34 18.48
C PHE A 378 3.26 17.19 17.67
N TYR A 379 3.21 17.49 16.38
CA TYR A 379 4.40 17.49 15.53
C TYR A 379 4.90 18.92 15.30
N ARG A 380 6.21 19.04 15.06
CA ARG A 380 6.86 20.23 14.55
C ARG A 380 7.83 19.83 13.44
N VAL A 381 7.69 20.46 12.28
CA VAL A 381 8.62 20.34 11.14
C VAL A 381 9.36 21.67 11.01
N GLU A 382 10.68 21.62 11.14
CA GLU A 382 11.59 22.77 10.98
C GLU A 382 12.38 22.58 9.67
N THR A 383 12.23 23.48 8.71
CA THR A 383 13.06 23.59 7.49
C THR A 383 13.85 24.91 7.53
N PRO A 384 14.88 25.10 6.68
CA PRO A 384 15.55 26.39 6.54
C PRO A 384 14.61 27.56 6.26
N SER A 385 13.54 27.34 5.50
CA SER A 385 12.59 28.38 5.11
C SER A 385 11.36 28.54 6.01
N ALA A 386 10.99 27.53 6.82
CA ALA A 386 9.74 27.56 7.56
C ALA A 386 9.75 26.66 8.82
N THR A 387 8.83 26.94 9.74
CA THR A 387 8.48 26.01 10.83
C THR A 387 6.97 25.78 10.83
N THR A 388 6.55 24.53 10.71
CA THR A 388 5.15 24.12 10.74
C THR A 388 4.89 23.24 11.96
N SER A 389 3.73 23.35 12.58
CA SER A 389 3.32 22.48 13.69
C SER A 389 1.87 22.05 13.53
N GLY A 390 1.51 20.91 14.09
CA GLY A 390 0.14 20.41 14.05
C GLY A 390 -0.13 19.29 15.04
N LYS A 391 -1.37 18.81 15.04
CA LYS A 391 -1.85 17.77 15.96
C LYS A 391 -1.85 16.41 15.29
N LEU A 392 -1.51 15.39 16.06
CA LEU A 392 -1.51 13.97 15.73
C LEU A 392 -2.44 13.24 16.70
N ILE A 393 -3.25 12.30 16.21
CA ILE A 393 -4.15 11.51 17.03
C ILE A 393 -3.83 10.03 16.79
N ARG A 394 -3.30 9.35 17.81
CA ARG A 394 -3.10 7.90 17.81
C ARG A 394 -4.38 7.23 18.31
N LYS A 395 -4.96 6.35 17.49
CA LYS A 395 -6.12 5.54 17.86
C LYS A 395 -5.78 4.51 18.92
#